data_AF-A0A3D8VNC0-F1
#
_entry.id   AF-A0A3D8VNC0-F1
#
_cell.length_a   1.000
_cell.length_b   1.000
_cell.length_c   1.000
_cell.angle_alpha   90.00
_cell.angle_beta   90.00
_cell.angle_gamma   90.00
#
_symmetry.space_group_name_H-M   'P 1'
#
loop_
_entity.id
_entity.type
_entity.pdbx_description
1 polymer ?
#
loop_
_entity_poly.entity_id
_entity_poly.type
_entity_poly.pdbx_seq_one_letter_code
_entity_poly.pdbx_strand_id
1 'polypeptide(L)'
;MTDFELPDFLEEETEETILNRMLDSLPDDMDKSEGSYIWASLSPVAIELAKVVEWGREVLRRGMTTETFGVYLDMRAADQGISRREAESSTVPVTLTGEPGTTIPEGTRVATPSDNTTPSIEFVTDEEVSIPESGEVATTATAIEPGASGDVPQGSVSIILPGISGVTSVTNPESGSGGYDRETDESLLARVYENSQQDEGDGNIDDYKMWAKQITGVGNVLVDPLWNGPGTIRA
;
A
#
# COMPACT_ATOMS: atom_id res chain seq x y z
N MET A 1 15.19 12.68 -15.39
CA MET A 1 14.53 11.49 -15.94
C MET A 1 14.26 11.78 -17.39
N THR A 2 14.74 10.92 -18.29
CA THR A 2 14.25 10.88 -19.67
C THR A 2 12.81 10.37 -19.62
N ASP A 3 11.91 11.01 -20.35
CA ASP A 3 10.52 10.52 -20.49
C ASP A 3 10.55 9.12 -21.14
N PHE A 4 9.62 8.26 -20.74
CA PHE A 4 9.50 6.93 -21.33
C PHE A 4 9.00 7.05 -22.78
N GLU A 5 9.91 6.81 -23.73
CA GLU A 5 9.60 6.80 -25.16
C GLU A 5 9.23 5.37 -25.59
N LEU A 6 8.10 5.25 -26.29
CA LEU A 6 7.70 3.98 -26.88
C LEU A 6 8.52 3.73 -28.16
N PRO A 7 8.86 2.47 -28.47
CA PRO A 7 9.41 2.16 -29.78
C PRO A 7 8.42 2.52 -30.89
N ASP A 8 8.91 3.08 -32.00
CA ASP A 8 8.10 3.57 -33.14
C ASP A 8 7.03 2.56 -33.60
N PHE A 9 7.36 1.25 -33.59
CA PHE A 9 6.45 0.19 -34.03
C PHE A 9 5.29 -0.09 -33.06
N LEU A 10 5.28 0.54 -31.89
CA LEU A 10 4.18 0.54 -30.93
C LEU A 10 3.50 1.90 -30.87
N GLU A 11 3.94 2.91 -31.61
CA GLU A 11 3.30 4.24 -31.63
C GLU A 11 2.18 4.28 -32.66
N GLU A 12 1.04 4.91 -32.33
CA GLU A 12 -0.07 5.20 -33.27
C GLU A 12 -0.66 3.99 -34.06
N GLU A 13 -0.40 2.76 -33.60
CA GLU A 13 -0.92 1.50 -34.13
C GLU A 13 -2.40 1.28 -33.76
N THR A 14 -3.28 2.11 -34.30
CA THR A 14 -4.74 1.95 -34.17
C THR A 14 -5.27 0.82 -35.04
N GLU A 15 -6.51 0.39 -34.78
CA GLU A 15 -7.24 -0.55 -35.65
C GLU A 15 -7.21 -0.09 -37.12
N GLU A 16 -7.47 1.18 -37.37
CA GLU A 16 -7.50 1.76 -38.72
C GLU A 16 -6.11 1.73 -39.37
N THR A 17 -5.07 2.13 -38.63
CA THR A 17 -3.67 2.09 -39.09
C THR A 17 -3.29 0.67 -39.51
N ILE A 18 -3.60 -0.32 -38.68
CA ILE A 18 -3.28 -1.72 -38.92
C ILE A 18 -4.10 -2.25 -40.10
N LEU A 19 -5.40 -1.97 -40.16
CA LEU A 19 -6.28 -2.43 -41.24
C LEU A 19 -5.82 -1.89 -42.59
N ASN A 20 -5.51 -0.59 -42.67
CA ASN A 20 -5.01 0.03 -43.89
C ASN A 20 -3.69 -0.62 -44.33
N ARG A 21 -2.75 -0.84 -43.42
CA ARG A 21 -1.49 -1.56 -43.72
C ARG A 21 -1.74 -2.98 -44.24
N MET A 22 -2.72 -3.69 -43.69
CA MET A 22 -3.10 -5.03 -44.17
C MET A 22 -3.72 -4.97 -45.58
N LEU A 23 -4.61 -4.01 -45.85
CA LEU A 23 -5.23 -3.82 -47.17
C LEU A 23 -4.21 -3.40 -48.24
N ASP A 24 -3.26 -2.53 -47.89
CA ASP A 24 -2.19 -2.07 -48.76
C ASP A 24 -1.21 -3.19 -49.14
N SER A 25 -1.09 -4.22 -48.30
CA SER A 25 -0.26 -5.39 -48.59
C SER A 25 -0.85 -6.34 -49.65
N LEU A 26 -2.14 -6.21 -49.96
CA LEU A 26 -2.83 -7.03 -50.95
C LEU A 26 -2.66 -6.48 -52.38
N PRO A 27 -2.79 -7.33 -53.42
CA PRO A 27 -2.80 -6.88 -54.81
C PRO A 27 -3.86 -5.80 -55.11
N ASP A 28 -3.54 -4.85 -55.99
CA ASP A 28 -4.40 -3.72 -56.34
C ASP A 28 -5.65 -4.08 -57.16
N ASP A 29 -5.69 -5.28 -57.75
CA ASP A 29 -6.84 -5.78 -58.51
C ASP A 29 -7.96 -6.37 -57.64
N MET A 30 -7.73 -6.46 -56.32
CA MET A 30 -8.72 -6.92 -55.35
C MET A 30 -9.63 -5.78 -54.88
N ASP A 31 -10.89 -6.11 -54.61
CA ASP A 31 -11.83 -5.18 -53.98
C ASP A 31 -11.50 -5.02 -52.49
N LYS A 32 -10.94 -3.86 -52.14
CA LYS A 32 -10.53 -3.47 -50.79
C LYS A 32 -11.51 -2.47 -50.14
N SER A 33 -12.63 -2.14 -50.80
CA SER A 33 -13.54 -1.11 -50.28
C SER A 33 -14.17 -1.55 -48.96
N GLU A 34 -14.54 -0.58 -48.13
CA GLU A 34 -15.29 -0.83 -46.90
C GLU A 34 -16.55 -1.66 -47.21
N GLY A 35 -16.78 -2.72 -46.43
CA GLY A 35 -17.89 -3.65 -46.62
C GLY A 35 -17.68 -4.75 -47.68
N SER A 36 -16.55 -4.74 -48.40
CA SER A 36 -16.15 -5.89 -49.24
C SER A 36 -15.87 -7.12 -48.37
N TYR A 37 -15.86 -8.31 -48.98
CA TYR A 37 -15.56 -9.56 -48.24
C TYR A 37 -14.16 -9.55 -47.64
N ILE A 38 -13.16 -9.02 -48.37
CA ILE A 38 -11.78 -8.91 -47.90
C ILE A 38 -11.70 -7.95 -46.72
N TRP A 39 -12.27 -6.75 -46.86
CA TRP A 39 -12.32 -5.77 -45.77
C TRP A 39 -12.97 -6.39 -44.53
N ALA A 40 -14.18 -6.96 -44.67
CA ALA A 40 -14.92 -7.55 -43.56
C ALA A 40 -14.21 -8.74 -42.90
N SER A 41 -13.37 -9.46 -43.65
CA SER A 41 -12.57 -10.57 -43.12
C SER A 41 -11.35 -10.06 -42.33
N LEU A 42 -10.77 -8.93 -42.72
CA LEU A 42 -9.57 -8.37 -42.10
C LEU A 42 -9.86 -7.45 -40.91
N SER A 43 -10.98 -6.73 -40.90
CA SER A 43 -11.34 -5.81 -39.80
C SER A 43 -11.29 -6.46 -38.41
N PRO A 44 -11.91 -7.63 -38.13
CA PRO A 44 -11.81 -8.25 -36.81
C PRO A 44 -10.38 -8.68 -36.46
N VAL A 45 -9.55 -9.01 -37.46
CA VAL A 45 -8.13 -9.34 -37.23
C VAL A 45 -7.35 -8.09 -36.84
N ALA A 46 -7.60 -6.95 -37.50
CA ALA A 46 -6.98 -5.67 -37.16
C ALA A 46 -7.34 -5.23 -35.73
N ILE A 47 -8.60 -5.42 -35.30
CA ILE A 47 -9.03 -5.16 -33.92
C ILE A 47 -8.21 -5.98 -32.91
N GLU A 48 -8.07 -7.28 -33.14
CA GLU A 48 -7.32 -8.15 -32.23
C GLU A 48 -5.82 -7.82 -32.24
N LEU A 49 -5.25 -7.45 -33.39
CA LEU A 49 -3.86 -7.00 -33.47
C LEU A 49 -3.63 -5.67 -32.73
N ALA A 50 -4.57 -4.72 -32.81
CA ALA A 50 -4.50 -3.49 -32.04
C ALA A 50 -4.45 -3.77 -30.52
N LYS A 51 -5.27 -4.72 -30.03
CA LYS A 51 -5.21 -5.16 -28.63
C LYS A 51 -3.86 -5.78 -28.26
N VAL A 52 -3.26 -6.57 -29.17
CA VAL A 52 -1.92 -7.14 -28.95
C VAL A 52 -0.86 -6.05 -28.84
N VAL A 53 -0.97 -4.98 -29.63
CA VAL A 53 -0.09 -3.81 -29.51
C VAL A 53 -0.26 -3.12 -28.16
N GLU A 54 -1.50 -2.90 -27.70
CA GLU A 54 -1.75 -2.37 -26.35
C GLU A 54 -1.17 -3.25 -25.25
N TRP A 55 -1.31 -4.58 -25.38
CA TRP A 55 -0.65 -5.51 -24.45
C TRP A 55 0.87 -5.38 -24.47
N GLY A 56 1.47 -5.19 -25.65
CA GLY A 56 2.90 -4.93 -25.79
C GLY A 56 3.35 -3.68 -25.05
N ARG A 57 2.60 -2.57 -25.17
CA ARG A 57 2.85 -1.33 -24.42
C ARG A 57 2.75 -1.55 -22.92
N GLU A 58 1.71 -2.24 -22.50
CA GLU A 58 1.44 -2.57 -21.10
C GLU A 58 2.51 -3.49 -20.48
N VAL A 59 3.09 -4.41 -21.26
CA VAL A 59 4.23 -5.24 -20.85
C VAL A 59 5.49 -4.39 -20.67
N LEU A 60 5.79 -3.47 -21.61
CA LEU A 60 6.93 -2.57 -21.47
C LEU A 60 6.79 -1.67 -20.24
N ARG A 61 5.61 -1.09 -20.05
CA ARG A 61 5.30 -0.22 -18.91
C ARG A 61 5.53 -0.94 -17.57
N ARG A 62 5.03 -2.17 -17.43
CA ARG A 62 5.26 -2.98 -16.21
C ARG A 62 6.69 -3.50 -16.07
N GLY A 63 7.37 -3.66 -17.20
CA GLY A 63 8.76 -4.11 -17.27
C GLY A 63 9.74 -3.04 -16.78
N MET A 64 9.47 -1.76 -17.05
CA MET A 64 10.36 -0.66 -16.68
C MET A 64 10.13 -0.21 -15.23
N THR A 65 11.19 -0.19 -14.42
CA THR A 65 11.10 0.21 -13.01
C THR A 65 10.56 1.63 -12.82
N THR A 66 10.83 2.56 -13.74
CA THR A 66 10.30 3.93 -13.71
C THR A 66 8.77 4.00 -13.86
N GLU A 67 8.19 3.08 -14.63
CA GLU A 67 6.79 3.14 -15.08
C GLU A 67 5.87 2.11 -14.42
N THR A 68 6.47 1.12 -13.74
CA THR A 68 5.76 0.02 -13.12
C THR A 68 5.08 0.44 -11.82
N PHE A 69 4.06 -0.30 -11.40
CA PHE A 69 3.19 0.07 -10.29
C PHE A 69 2.60 -1.15 -9.59
N GLY A 70 2.08 -0.95 -8.38
CA GLY A 70 1.46 -1.97 -7.56
C GLY A 70 2.31 -3.23 -7.39
N VAL A 71 1.70 -4.39 -7.64
CA VAL A 71 2.36 -5.70 -7.45
C VAL A 71 3.60 -5.90 -8.33
N TYR A 72 3.67 -5.26 -9.49
CA TYR A 72 4.83 -5.37 -10.37
C TYR A 72 6.00 -4.55 -9.83
N LEU A 73 5.73 -3.39 -9.23
CA LEU A 73 6.73 -2.63 -8.50
C LEU A 73 7.21 -3.40 -7.26
N ASP A 74 6.30 -4.09 -6.57
CA ASP A 74 6.66 -4.93 -5.42
C ASP A 74 7.63 -6.06 -5.83
N MET A 75 7.37 -6.71 -6.97
CA MET A 75 8.29 -7.71 -7.54
C MET A 75 9.65 -7.10 -7.91
N ARG A 76 9.65 -5.92 -8.54
CA ARG A 76 10.89 -5.21 -8.90
C ARG A 76 11.70 -4.75 -7.68
N ALA A 77 11.04 -4.33 -6.62
CA ALA A 77 11.67 -4.01 -5.35
C ALA A 77 12.27 -5.26 -4.70
N ALA A 78 11.54 -6.38 -4.74
CA ALA A 78 12.00 -7.66 -4.20
C ALA A 78 13.25 -8.20 -4.91
N ASP A 79 13.41 -7.96 -6.21
CA ASP A 79 14.64 -8.28 -6.96
C ASP A 79 15.90 -7.62 -6.32
N GLN A 80 15.72 -6.51 -5.60
CA GLN A 80 16.78 -5.79 -4.87
C GLN A 80 16.76 -6.02 -3.36
N GLY A 81 15.98 -7.00 -2.87
CA GLY A 81 15.83 -7.27 -1.44
C GLY A 81 15.01 -6.23 -0.68
N ILE A 82 14.28 -5.35 -1.38
CA ILE A 82 13.43 -4.33 -0.77
C ILE A 82 12.00 -4.85 -0.73
N SER A 83 11.41 -4.83 0.46
CA SER A 83 9.97 -5.04 0.63
C SER A 83 9.25 -3.70 0.86
N ARG A 84 8.01 -3.64 0.37
CA ARG A 84 7.10 -2.54 0.68
C ARG A 84 6.76 -2.56 2.17
N ARG A 85 6.68 -1.37 2.77
CA ARG A 85 6.17 -1.25 4.14
C ARG A 85 4.66 -1.41 4.12
N GLU A 86 4.17 -2.44 4.80
CA GLU A 86 2.75 -2.68 4.97
C GLU A 86 2.12 -1.67 5.93
N ALA A 87 0.79 -1.56 5.88
CA ALA A 87 0.06 -0.73 6.82
C ALA A 87 0.19 -1.30 8.24
N GLU A 88 0.28 -0.41 9.22
CA GLU A 88 0.35 -0.75 10.65
C GLU A 88 -0.92 -0.23 11.34
N SER A 89 -1.50 -1.04 12.22
CA SER A 89 -2.68 -0.66 12.98
C SER A 89 -2.31 0.25 14.15
N SER A 90 -3.13 1.28 14.37
CA SER A 90 -3.01 2.10 15.57
C SER A 90 -3.39 1.29 16.82
N THR A 91 -2.75 1.65 17.94
CA THR A 91 -3.06 1.10 19.26
C THR A 91 -3.56 2.22 20.16
N VAL A 92 -4.56 1.91 20.97
CA VAL A 92 -5.18 2.88 21.89
C VAL A 92 -5.37 2.25 23.28
N PRO A 93 -4.94 2.91 24.35
CA PRO A 93 -5.30 2.48 25.70
C PRO A 93 -6.79 2.79 25.92
N VAL A 94 -7.55 1.81 26.38
CA VAL A 94 -8.98 1.93 26.70
C VAL A 94 -9.23 1.54 28.15
N THR A 95 -10.07 2.33 28.81
CA THR A 95 -10.59 2.07 30.15
C THR A 95 -12.05 1.65 30.03
N LEU A 96 -12.36 0.48 30.56
CA LEU A 96 -13.71 -0.08 30.63
C LEU A 96 -14.23 0.04 32.06
N THR A 97 -15.45 0.55 32.21
CA THR A 97 -16.12 0.74 33.50
C THR A 97 -17.34 -0.16 33.57
N GLY A 98 -17.57 -0.84 34.70
CA GLY A 98 -18.67 -1.80 34.84
C GLY A 98 -18.81 -2.44 36.22
N GLU A 99 -19.59 -3.51 36.28
CA GLU A 99 -19.84 -4.31 37.47
C GLU A 99 -18.60 -5.14 37.83
N PRO A 100 -18.14 -5.10 39.10
CA PRO A 100 -17.02 -5.92 39.56
C PRO A 100 -17.22 -7.42 39.29
N GLY A 101 -16.16 -8.08 38.82
CA GLY A 101 -16.19 -9.50 38.48
C GLY A 101 -16.69 -9.80 37.06
N THR A 102 -17.03 -8.77 36.26
CA THR A 102 -17.33 -8.94 34.84
C THR A 102 -16.04 -9.22 34.06
N THR A 103 -16.00 -10.31 33.30
CA THR A 103 -14.89 -10.66 32.41
C THR A 103 -15.15 -10.13 31.00
N ILE A 104 -14.18 -9.44 30.45
CA ILE A 104 -14.17 -8.90 29.10
C ILE A 104 -13.17 -9.74 28.29
N PRO A 105 -13.64 -10.57 27.36
CA PRO A 105 -12.76 -11.45 26.59
C PRO A 105 -11.83 -10.64 25.68
N GLU A 106 -10.68 -11.22 25.39
CA GLU A 106 -9.86 -10.81 24.24
C GLU A 106 -10.73 -10.82 22.97
N GLY A 107 -10.50 -9.89 22.05
CA GLY A 107 -11.29 -9.83 20.82
C GLY A 107 -12.56 -8.97 20.93
N THR A 108 -12.79 -8.31 22.07
CA THR A 108 -13.96 -7.43 22.26
C THR A 108 -13.83 -6.19 21.37
N ARG A 109 -14.86 -5.86 20.57
CA ARG A 109 -14.79 -4.67 19.72
C ARG A 109 -15.23 -3.42 20.47
N VAL A 110 -14.45 -2.36 20.31
CA VAL A 110 -14.77 -1.02 20.79
C VAL A 110 -14.65 -0.05 19.62
N ALA A 111 -15.46 1.01 19.60
CA ALA A 111 -15.53 1.88 18.44
C ALA A 111 -15.72 3.35 18.81
N THR A 112 -15.36 4.22 17.86
CA THR A 112 -15.73 5.63 17.89
C THR A 112 -17.15 5.83 17.34
N PRO A 113 -17.88 6.86 17.79
CA PRO A 113 -19.17 7.19 17.21
C PRO A 113 -18.99 7.64 15.76
N SER A 114 -19.76 7.05 14.84
CA SER A 114 -19.88 7.55 13.47
C SER A 114 -20.82 8.75 13.43
N ASP A 115 -20.50 9.76 12.62
CA ASP A 115 -21.43 10.82 12.23
C ASP A 115 -21.56 10.89 10.69
N ASN A 116 -22.28 11.90 10.17
CA ASN A 116 -22.49 12.05 8.72
C ASN A 116 -21.20 12.43 7.96
N THR A 117 -20.10 12.69 8.66
CA THR A 117 -18.83 13.21 8.13
C THR A 117 -17.63 12.30 8.44
N THR A 118 -17.73 11.46 9.47
CA THR A 118 -16.64 10.64 10.00
C THR A 118 -17.16 9.20 10.18
N PRO A 119 -16.58 8.22 9.48
CA PRO A 119 -16.91 6.82 9.70
C PRO A 119 -16.52 6.38 11.12
N SER A 120 -17.18 5.34 11.63
CA SER A 120 -16.78 4.72 12.89
C SER A 120 -15.45 4.00 12.70
N ILE A 121 -14.53 4.19 13.63
CA ILE A 121 -13.24 3.48 13.69
C ILE A 121 -13.41 2.38 14.73
N GLU A 122 -13.21 1.14 14.31
CA GLU A 122 -13.33 -0.05 15.16
C GLU A 122 -11.96 -0.54 15.63
N PHE A 123 -11.89 -0.90 16.90
CA PHE A 123 -10.73 -1.47 17.59
C PHE A 123 -11.12 -2.77 18.27
N VAL A 124 -10.14 -3.61 18.57
CA VAL A 124 -10.30 -4.90 19.23
C VAL A 124 -9.37 -4.95 20.45
N THR A 125 -9.87 -5.40 21.60
CA THR A 125 -9.05 -5.56 22.81
C THR A 125 -8.02 -6.68 22.63
N ASP A 126 -6.77 -6.40 23.01
CA ASP A 126 -5.63 -7.32 22.79
C ASP A 126 -5.54 -8.43 23.84
N GLU A 127 -6.17 -8.24 25.00
CA GLU A 127 -6.11 -9.17 26.12
C GLU A 127 -7.48 -9.32 26.82
N GLU A 128 -7.69 -10.47 27.46
CA GLU A 128 -8.82 -10.67 28.37
C GLU A 128 -8.57 -9.94 29.69
N VAL A 129 -9.55 -9.13 30.13
CA VAL A 129 -9.47 -8.38 31.39
C VAL A 129 -10.72 -8.55 32.23
N SER A 130 -10.58 -8.60 33.55
CA SER A 130 -11.69 -8.65 34.50
C SER A 130 -11.81 -7.33 35.23
N ILE A 131 -13.04 -6.82 35.39
CA ILE A 131 -13.29 -5.58 36.13
C ILE A 131 -13.05 -5.83 37.63
N PRO A 132 -12.10 -5.13 38.26
CA PRO A 132 -11.82 -5.24 39.69
C PRO A 132 -12.89 -4.53 40.54
N GLU A 133 -12.81 -4.63 41.87
CA GLU A 133 -13.76 -3.96 42.78
C GLU A 133 -13.77 -2.42 42.66
N SER A 134 -12.74 -1.81 42.06
CA SER A 134 -12.75 -0.37 41.74
C SER A 134 -13.76 0.01 40.66
N GLY A 135 -14.30 -0.96 39.91
CA GLY A 135 -15.28 -0.75 38.85
C GLY A 135 -14.70 -0.30 37.51
N GLU A 136 -13.37 -0.17 37.39
CA GLU A 136 -12.67 0.25 36.17
C GLU A 136 -11.44 -0.63 35.89
N VAL A 137 -11.20 -0.96 34.62
CA VAL A 137 -10.03 -1.71 34.15
C VAL A 137 -9.47 -1.09 32.88
N ALA A 138 -8.14 -1.00 32.78
CA ALA A 138 -7.45 -0.54 31.57
C ALA A 138 -6.96 -1.74 30.74
N THR A 139 -7.08 -1.66 29.43
CA THR A 139 -6.54 -2.60 28.45
C THR A 139 -6.09 -1.84 27.20
N THR A 140 -5.34 -2.48 26.31
CA THR A 140 -5.02 -1.93 24.99
C THR A 140 -5.97 -2.49 23.95
N ALA A 141 -6.28 -1.68 22.95
CA ALA A 141 -7.05 -2.09 21.80
C ALA A 141 -6.36 -1.68 20.51
N THR A 142 -6.34 -2.59 19.53
CA THR A 142 -5.72 -2.39 18.22
C THR A 142 -6.79 -2.15 17.16
N ALA A 143 -6.58 -1.19 16.27
CA ALA A 143 -7.50 -0.89 15.17
C ALA A 143 -7.65 -2.09 14.22
N ILE A 144 -8.89 -2.40 13.81
CA ILE A 144 -9.19 -3.49 12.88
C ILE A 144 -8.65 -3.18 11.49
N GLU A 145 -8.86 -1.94 11.03
CA GLU A 145 -8.32 -1.46 9.76
C GLU A 145 -6.94 -0.83 10.01
N PRO A 146 -5.87 -1.37 9.41
CA PRO A 146 -4.54 -0.79 9.53
C PRO A 146 -4.45 0.50 8.70
N GLY A 147 -3.68 1.47 9.19
CA GLY A 147 -3.57 2.78 8.56
C GLY A 147 -3.60 3.94 9.55
N ALA A 148 -3.16 5.11 9.09
CA ALA A 148 -3.16 6.35 9.88
C ALA A 148 -4.59 6.84 10.19
N SER A 149 -5.58 6.37 9.45
CA SER A 149 -7.00 6.61 9.74
C SER A 149 -7.46 6.02 11.08
N GLY A 150 -6.71 5.06 11.63
CA GLY A 150 -6.99 4.48 12.95
C GLY A 150 -6.57 5.37 14.12
N ASP A 151 -5.81 6.44 13.90
CA ASP A 151 -5.37 7.32 14.98
C ASP A 151 -6.53 8.17 15.50
N VAL A 152 -6.76 8.14 16.82
CA VAL A 152 -7.91 8.77 17.46
C VAL A 152 -7.51 9.66 18.62
N PRO A 153 -8.14 10.84 18.79
CA PRO A 153 -7.87 11.68 19.95
C PRO A 153 -8.38 11.05 21.24
N GLN A 154 -7.87 11.55 22.36
CA GLN A 154 -8.34 11.20 23.70
C GLN A 154 -9.87 11.33 23.81
N GLY A 155 -10.53 10.35 24.44
CA GLY A 155 -11.97 10.35 24.70
C GLY A 155 -12.88 10.07 23.49
N SER A 156 -12.33 9.64 22.35
CA SER A 156 -13.11 9.34 21.14
C SER A 156 -13.76 7.96 21.14
N VAL A 157 -13.10 6.96 21.73
CA VAL A 157 -13.62 5.59 21.83
C VAL A 157 -14.69 5.59 22.91
N SER A 158 -15.94 5.27 22.54
CA SER A 158 -17.07 5.33 23.49
C SER A 158 -18.15 4.27 23.28
N ILE A 159 -18.00 3.42 22.26
CA ILE A 159 -18.98 2.39 21.89
C ILE A 159 -18.36 1.00 22.10
N ILE A 160 -19.15 0.05 22.60
CA ILE A 160 -18.76 -1.37 22.74
C ILE A 160 -19.68 -2.22 21.85
N LEU A 161 -19.11 -3.11 21.05
CA LEU A 161 -19.80 -3.91 20.03
C LEU A 161 -19.36 -5.39 20.08
N PRO A 162 -20.26 -6.36 20.33
CA PRO A 162 -21.58 -6.19 20.96
C PRO A 162 -21.42 -5.74 22.42
N GLY A 163 -22.44 -5.05 22.97
CA GLY A 163 -22.44 -4.68 24.38
C GLY A 163 -22.30 -5.91 25.29
N ILE A 164 -21.38 -5.85 26.25
CA ILE A 164 -21.14 -6.90 27.23
C ILE A 164 -21.98 -6.61 28.47
N SER A 165 -22.76 -7.60 28.92
CA SER A 165 -23.53 -7.48 30.16
C SER A 165 -22.59 -7.26 31.34
N GLY A 166 -22.83 -6.21 32.12
CA GLY A 166 -21.94 -5.81 33.21
C GLY A 166 -20.91 -4.75 32.83
N VAL A 167 -20.76 -4.37 31.55
CA VAL A 167 -19.95 -3.21 31.16
C VAL A 167 -20.85 -2.00 30.89
N THR A 168 -20.57 -0.89 31.57
CA THR A 168 -21.36 0.35 31.53
C THR A 168 -20.86 1.31 30.46
N SER A 169 -19.54 1.47 30.33
CA SER A 169 -18.94 2.40 29.35
C SER A 169 -17.51 2.03 29.01
N VAL A 170 -17.03 2.49 27.86
CA VAL A 170 -15.62 2.49 27.46
C VAL A 170 -15.18 3.93 27.19
N THR A 171 -13.95 4.27 27.53
CA THR A 171 -13.32 5.54 27.15
C THR A 171 -11.82 5.32 26.93
N ASN A 172 -11.19 6.09 26.04
CA ASN A 172 -9.72 6.09 25.93
C ASN A 172 -9.12 7.27 26.71
N PRO A 173 -8.37 7.02 27.81
CA PRO A 173 -7.75 8.08 28.59
C PRO A 173 -6.62 8.79 27.85
N GLU A 174 -6.06 8.21 26.79
CA GLU A 174 -5.02 8.80 25.95
C GLU A 174 -5.37 8.63 24.47
N SER A 175 -4.71 9.38 23.58
CA SER A 175 -4.88 9.24 22.14
C SER A 175 -4.38 7.88 21.65
N GLY A 176 -5.09 7.29 20.69
CA GLY A 176 -4.59 6.16 19.91
C GLY A 176 -3.61 6.63 18.85
N SER A 177 -2.50 5.90 18.70
CA SER A 177 -1.44 6.26 17.74
C SER A 177 -0.71 5.02 17.22
N GLY A 178 0.16 5.22 16.23
CA GLY A 178 0.96 4.15 15.62
C GLY A 178 0.33 3.58 14.35
N GLY A 179 -0.79 4.13 13.90
CA GLY A 179 -1.35 3.83 12.60
C GLY A 179 -0.45 4.37 11.50
N TYR A 180 0.00 3.51 10.59
CA TYR A 180 0.74 3.92 9.40
C TYR A 180 0.11 3.35 8.15
N ASP A 181 -0.08 4.20 7.15
CA ASP A 181 -0.60 3.76 5.86
C ASP A 181 0.42 2.88 5.15
N ARG A 182 -0.10 1.94 4.34
CA ARG A 182 0.72 1.17 3.41
C ARG A 182 1.51 2.13 2.53
N GLU A 183 2.79 1.88 2.38
CA GLU A 183 3.68 2.71 1.59
C GLU A 183 3.17 2.86 0.15
N THR A 184 3.23 4.09 -0.38
CA THR A 184 2.79 4.39 -1.75
C THR A 184 3.82 3.94 -2.79
N ASP A 185 3.40 3.82 -4.05
CA ASP A 185 4.30 3.43 -5.15
C ASP A 185 5.44 4.43 -5.32
N GLU A 186 5.17 5.73 -5.15
CA GLU A 186 6.18 6.79 -5.27
C GLU A 186 7.24 6.67 -4.18
N SER A 187 6.83 6.39 -2.93
CA SER A 187 7.77 6.19 -1.82
C SER A 187 8.62 4.92 -2.01
N LEU A 188 7.98 3.82 -2.42
CA LEU A 188 8.70 2.56 -2.69
C LEU A 188 9.69 2.75 -3.84
N LEU A 189 9.26 3.38 -4.93
CA LEU A 189 10.11 3.64 -6.10
C LEU A 189 11.31 4.53 -5.72
N ALA A 190 11.11 5.56 -4.90
CA ALA A 190 12.21 6.38 -4.39
C ALA A 190 13.24 5.57 -3.59
N ARG A 191 12.80 4.64 -2.74
CA ARG A 191 13.70 3.74 -2.00
C ARG A 191 14.44 2.77 -2.93
N VAL A 192 13.76 2.24 -3.95
CA VAL A 192 14.40 1.38 -4.98
C VAL A 192 15.50 2.15 -5.70
N TYR A 193 15.25 3.41 -6.08
CA TYR A 193 16.28 4.25 -6.70
C TYR A 193 17.42 4.60 -5.77
N GLU A 194 17.12 4.93 -4.51
CA GLU A 194 18.13 5.23 -3.50
C GLU A 194 19.08 4.03 -3.35
N ASN A 195 18.51 2.83 -3.17
CA ASN A 195 19.27 1.59 -3.07
C ASN A 195 20.13 1.30 -4.31
N SER A 196 19.57 1.47 -5.52
CA SER A 196 20.32 1.25 -6.76
C SER A 196 21.51 2.20 -6.97
N GLN A 197 21.54 3.31 -6.22
CA GLN A 197 22.60 4.33 -6.27
C GLN A 197 23.55 4.21 -5.07
N GLN A 198 23.31 3.31 -4.12
CA GLN A 198 24.22 3.09 -3.00
C GLN A 198 25.47 2.36 -3.49
N ASP A 199 26.63 2.81 -3.02
CA ASP A 199 27.87 2.07 -3.18
C ASP A 199 27.81 0.84 -2.27
N GLU A 200 27.89 -0.37 -2.84
CA GLU A 200 27.91 -1.62 -2.09
C GLU A 200 29.11 -1.67 -1.13
N GLY A 201 28.84 -1.92 0.16
CA GLY A 201 29.85 -2.12 1.20
C GLY A 201 29.36 -3.03 2.32
N ASP A 202 30.27 -3.50 3.17
CA ASP A 202 29.93 -4.32 4.35
C ASP A 202 29.87 -3.44 5.61
N GLY A 203 28.86 -2.57 5.72
CA GLY A 203 28.63 -1.72 6.90
C GLY A 203 29.08 -0.26 6.73
N ASN A 204 28.88 0.31 5.54
CA ASN A 204 29.07 1.74 5.30
C ASN A 204 27.83 2.55 5.78
N ILE A 205 27.91 3.88 5.70
CA ILE A 205 26.81 4.78 6.14
C ILE A 205 25.46 4.44 5.46
N ASP A 206 25.50 4.06 4.19
CA ASP A 206 24.33 3.88 3.36
C ASP A 206 23.60 2.57 3.68
N ASP A 207 24.33 1.52 4.07
CA ASP A 207 23.77 0.25 4.57
C ASP A 207 22.89 0.49 5.81
N TYR A 208 23.38 1.24 6.79
CA TYR A 208 22.63 1.53 8.03
C TYR A 208 21.40 2.40 7.76
N LYS A 209 21.48 3.34 6.82
CA LYS A 209 20.30 4.11 6.40
C LYS A 209 19.26 3.20 5.74
N MET A 210 19.68 2.31 4.86
CA MET A 210 18.79 1.37 4.17
C MET A 210 18.07 0.48 5.19
N TRP A 211 18.80 -0.17 6.09
CA TRP A 211 18.22 -1.08 7.08
C TRP A 211 17.24 -0.35 8.02
N ALA A 212 17.61 0.82 8.52
CA ALA A 212 16.71 1.61 9.38
C ALA A 212 15.44 2.05 8.63
N LYS A 213 15.56 2.42 7.35
CA LYS A 213 14.42 2.71 6.47
C LYS A 213 13.60 1.46 6.09
N GLN A 214 13.97 0.23 6.46
CA GLN A 214 13.05 -0.91 6.25
C GLN A 214 11.95 -0.96 7.32
N ILE A 215 12.12 -0.26 8.44
CA ILE A 215 11.16 -0.22 9.55
C ILE A 215 10.03 0.78 9.25
N THR A 216 8.78 0.38 9.49
CA THR A 216 7.58 1.24 9.35
C THR A 216 7.67 2.45 10.29
N GLY A 217 7.18 3.60 9.83
CA GLY A 217 7.25 4.87 10.57
C GLY A 217 8.58 5.63 10.47
N VAL A 218 9.65 5.03 9.93
CA VAL A 218 10.94 5.70 9.75
C VAL A 218 10.96 6.56 8.47
N GLY A 219 10.96 7.88 8.65
CA GLY A 219 11.04 8.87 7.56
C GLY A 219 12.48 9.20 7.13
N ASN A 220 13.30 9.72 8.04
CA ASN A 220 14.68 10.12 7.78
C ASN A 220 15.65 9.50 8.80
N VAL A 221 16.86 9.16 8.36
CA VAL A 221 17.88 8.48 9.18
C VAL A 221 19.21 9.23 9.06
N LEU A 222 19.82 9.56 10.20
CA LEU A 222 21.13 10.20 10.28
C LEU A 222 22.12 9.22 10.90
N VAL A 223 23.13 8.82 10.13
CA VAL A 223 24.15 7.88 10.58
C VAL A 223 25.42 8.62 10.93
N ASP A 224 25.91 8.41 12.15
CA ASP A 224 27.16 8.98 12.67
C ASP A 224 28.22 7.87 12.82
N PRO A 225 29.15 7.73 11.86
CA PRO A 225 30.20 6.73 11.93
C PRO A 225 31.27 7.12 12.96
N LEU A 226 31.87 6.14 13.63
CA LEU A 226 32.97 6.33 14.58
C LEU A 226 32.61 7.19 15.81
N TRP A 227 31.32 7.33 16.14
CA TRP A 227 30.84 8.21 17.20
C TRP A 227 31.52 7.96 18.57
N ASN A 228 31.95 6.72 18.83
CA ASN A 228 32.71 6.31 20.01
C ASN A 228 34.00 5.54 19.64
N GLY A 229 34.67 5.96 18.55
CA GLY A 229 35.92 5.37 18.06
C GLY A 229 35.76 4.27 17.00
N PRO A 230 36.87 3.65 16.56
CA PRO A 230 36.86 2.63 15.51
C PRO A 230 35.90 1.45 15.79
N GLY A 231 35.09 1.09 14.79
CA GLY A 231 34.13 0.00 14.89
C GLY A 231 32.81 0.35 15.59
N THR A 232 32.55 1.64 15.84
CA THR A 232 31.29 2.11 16.42
C THR A 232 30.47 2.91 15.42
N ILE A 233 29.15 2.79 15.51
CA ILE A 233 28.17 3.51 14.70
C ILE A 233 26.91 3.77 15.51
N ARG A 234 26.20 4.83 15.19
CA ARG A 234 24.86 5.12 15.71
C ARG A 234 24.01 5.69 14.57
N ALA A 235 22.76 5.25 14.51
CA ALA A 235 21.72 5.71 13.58
C ALA A 235 20.51 6.21 14.36
#